data_AF-A0A7Y3UBC6-F1
#
_entry.id   AF-A0A7Y3UBC6-F1
#
_cell.length_a   1.000
_cell.length_b   1.000
_cell.length_c   1.000
_cell.angle_alpha   90.00
_cell.angle_beta   90.00
_cell.angle_gamma   90.00
#
_symmetry.space_group_name_H-M   'P 1'
#
loop_
_entity.id
_entity.type
_entity.pdbx_description
1 polymer ?
#
loop_
_entity_poly.entity_id
_entity_poly.type
_entity_poly.pdbx_seq_one_letter_code
_entity_poly.pdbx_strand_id
1 'polypeptide(L)'
;MMTHTKNTFITAAALPLVLMPVATAHGSALPQVTQQHQQPVTRVDDEADRLIKELITESEESDLGYVEAYKAFKPKFEQFAADHRGTEAEVRALLWLIQQTWWLRAEGTMSEAAMALTEDLLERHPKSKQLDLLVEFQYVFTKEQRAALFGSLLKDSPHAHVKAAAHFGLAKSGPAKNEDGEPNEHYQALLGPYANVKWRESTYGAIANSYLNPHPAEALAVGAVAPEIEGTNHEGKPMKLSDYRGTVIMLDFWGNW
;
A
#
# COMPACT_ATOMS: atom_id res chain seq x y z
N MET A 1 40.98 -2.84 -48.19
CA MET A 1 42.25 -3.59 -48.29
C MET A 1 43.36 -2.57 -48.06
N MET A 2 44.04 -2.59 -46.90
CA MET A 2 45.14 -1.66 -46.49
C MET A 2 44.74 -0.16 -46.41
N THR A 3 45.43 0.83 -45.80
CA THR A 3 46.30 1.04 -44.58
C THR A 3 46.36 2.57 -44.36
N HIS A 4 46.66 3.22 -43.23
CA HIS A 4 47.06 2.89 -41.83
C HIS A 4 46.39 3.95 -40.90
N THR A 5 46.05 3.69 -39.63
CA THR A 5 46.90 3.64 -38.41
C THR A 5 47.73 4.91 -38.15
N LYS A 6 47.58 5.52 -36.96
CA LYS A 6 48.50 6.52 -36.38
C LYS A 6 48.76 6.22 -34.90
N ASN A 7 49.95 6.60 -34.45
CA ASN A 7 50.51 6.42 -33.09
C ASN A 7 49.83 7.39 -32.07
N THR A 8 50.05 7.35 -30.75
CA THR A 8 51.29 6.99 -30.03
C THR A 8 51.04 6.56 -28.58
N PHE A 9 51.76 5.52 -28.12
CA PHE A 9 52.01 5.24 -26.70
C PHE A 9 53.36 5.84 -26.28
N ILE A 10 53.47 6.36 -25.06
CA ILE A 10 54.74 6.71 -24.41
C ILE A 10 54.78 6.03 -23.04
N THR A 11 55.94 5.51 -22.65
CA THR A 11 56.12 4.70 -21.43
C THR A 11 57.39 5.09 -20.68
N ALA A 12 57.37 4.94 -19.36
CA ALA A 12 58.50 4.84 -18.44
C ALA A 12 59.47 6.04 -18.25
N ALA A 13 59.48 6.55 -17.00
CA ALA A 13 60.68 6.86 -16.22
C ALA A 13 60.32 6.79 -14.71
N ALA A 14 61.30 6.73 -13.81
CA ALA A 14 61.08 6.50 -12.37
C ALA A 14 62.04 7.33 -11.48
N LEU A 15 61.97 7.09 -10.16
CA LEU A 15 62.77 7.65 -9.04
C LEU A 15 62.34 9.04 -8.51
N PRO A 16 62.66 9.38 -7.24
CA PRO A 16 63.14 8.54 -6.12
C PRO A 16 62.21 8.55 -4.89
N LEU A 17 62.38 7.57 -4.00
CA LEU A 17 61.80 7.59 -2.66
C LEU A 17 62.71 8.41 -1.72
N VAL A 18 62.17 9.39 -1.00
CA VAL A 18 62.92 10.20 -0.02
C VAL A 18 62.28 10.07 1.36
N LEU A 19 63.05 9.61 2.35
CA LEU A 19 62.63 9.65 3.76
C LEU A 19 62.62 11.10 4.25
N MET A 20 61.58 11.48 4.98
CA MET A 20 61.57 12.66 5.84
C MET A 20 61.46 12.23 7.32
N PRO A 21 62.12 12.94 8.25
CA PRO A 21 62.20 12.54 9.66
C PRO A 21 60.92 12.86 10.42
N VAL A 22 60.65 12.09 11.48
CA VAL A 22 59.62 12.38 12.47
C VAL A 22 60.05 13.58 13.33
N ALA A 23 59.18 14.58 13.44
CA ALA A 23 59.31 15.70 14.38
C ALA A 23 58.04 15.80 15.25
N THR A 24 58.21 15.81 16.57
CA THR A 24 57.11 15.74 17.54
C THR A 24 56.71 17.11 18.08
N ALA A 25 55.41 17.42 17.96
CA ALA A 25 54.62 18.38 18.73
C ALA A 25 55.06 19.87 18.76
N HIS A 26 54.09 20.77 18.58
CA HIS A 26 53.51 21.57 19.68
C HIS A 26 52.12 22.07 19.25
N GLY A 27 51.29 22.48 20.22
CA GLY A 27 49.84 22.62 20.02
C GLY A 27 49.35 23.96 19.47
N SER A 28 48.27 23.91 18.70
CA SER A 28 47.38 25.03 18.38
C SER A 28 45.94 24.53 18.37
N ALA A 29 45.02 25.21 19.04
CA ALA A 29 43.66 24.72 19.27
C ALA A 29 42.79 24.77 18.00
N LEU A 30 42.06 23.68 17.73
CA LEU A 30 40.97 23.67 16.76
C LEU A 30 39.70 24.26 17.38
N PRO A 31 38.89 25.03 16.64
CA PRO A 31 37.62 25.55 17.15
C PRO A 31 36.63 24.41 17.39
N GLN A 32 35.94 24.43 18.53
CA GLN A 32 34.89 23.45 18.84
C GLN A 32 33.69 23.68 17.92
N VAL A 33 33.38 22.71 17.06
CA VAL A 33 32.11 22.67 16.35
C VAL A 33 31.03 22.28 17.35
N THR A 34 30.16 23.24 17.69
CA THR A 34 29.03 23.00 18.60
C THR A 34 28.07 21.96 18.02
N GLN A 35 28.12 20.74 18.53
CA GLN A 35 27.14 19.69 18.19
C GLN A 35 25.78 20.04 18.78
N GLN A 36 24.97 20.78 18.01
CA GLN A 36 23.54 20.86 18.24
C GLN A 36 22.98 19.43 18.22
N HIS A 37 22.42 18.99 19.36
CA HIS A 37 21.83 17.68 19.48
C HIS A 37 20.56 17.58 18.63
N GLN A 38 20.69 17.02 17.43
CA GLN A 38 19.55 16.45 16.72
C GLN A 38 19.07 15.24 17.53
N GLN A 39 17.91 15.35 18.19
CA GLN A 39 17.26 14.18 18.76
C GLN A 39 16.80 13.26 17.61
N PRO A 40 16.87 11.93 17.77
CA PRO A 40 16.47 11.00 16.73
C PRO A 40 14.96 11.07 16.50
N VAL A 41 14.57 11.44 15.28
CA VAL A 41 13.17 11.63 14.84
C VAL A 41 12.31 10.37 15.09
N THR A 42 12.92 9.19 15.05
CA THR A 42 12.25 7.88 15.12
C THR A 42 11.29 7.72 16.30
N ARG A 43 11.63 8.25 17.50
CA ARG A 43 10.89 7.93 18.72
C ARG A 43 9.50 8.58 18.82
N VAL A 44 9.28 9.73 18.17
CA VAL A 44 8.00 10.45 18.25
C VAL A 44 7.01 9.85 17.25
N ASP A 45 7.49 9.51 16.05
CA ASP A 45 6.70 8.82 15.03
C ASP A 45 6.20 7.46 15.57
N ASP A 46 7.09 6.65 16.19
CA ASP A 46 6.73 5.36 16.82
C ASP A 46 5.63 5.48 17.89
N GLU A 47 5.56 6.60 18.61
CA GLU A 47 4.54 6.87 19.64
C GLU A 47 3.21 7.30 19.02
N ALA A 48 3.22 8.18 18.03
CA ALA A 48 2.03 8.56 17.29
C ALA A 48 1.41 7.35 16.54
N ASP A 49 2.27 6.54 15.93
CA ASP A 49 1.88 5.28 15.26
C ASP A 49 1.33 4.26 16.27
N ARG A 50 1.68 4.32 17.56
CA ARG A 50 1.08 3.47 18.61
C ARG A 50 -0.30 4.01 19.00
N LEU A 51 -0.38 5.30 19.35
CA LEU A 51 -1.61 5.96 19.83
C LEU A 51 -2.74 5.91 18.81
N ILE A 52 -2.46 6.03 17.51
CA ILE A 52 -3.50 5.91 16.47
C ILE A 52 -4.03 4.48 16.34
N LYS A 53 -3.20 3.46 16.57
CA LYS A 53 -3.64 2.06 16.59
C LYS A 53 -4.50 1.79 17.82
N GLU A 54 -4.09 2.26 18.99
CA GLU A 54 -4.88 2.20 20.23
C GLU A 54 -6.26 2.86 20.07
N LEU A 55 -6.34 4.04 19.43
CA LEU A 55 -7.60 4.75 19.15
C LEU A 55 -8.49 4.05 18.10
N ILE A 56 -7.88 3.44 17.08
CA ILE A 56 -8.61 2.61 16.09
C ILE A 56 -9.23 1.39 16.78
N THR A 57 -8.44 0.64 17.57
CA THR A 57 -8.94 -0.51 18.33
C THR A 57 -10.02 -0.12 19.34
N GLU A 58 -9.88 1.01 20.06
CA GLU A 58 -10.96 1.51 20.94
C GLU A 58 -12.27 1.79 20.18
N SER A 59 -12.18 2.19 18.90
CA SER A 59 -13.35 2.41 18.04
C SER A 59 -13.94 1.14 17.43
N GLU A 60 -13.14 0.10 17.25
CA GLU A 60 -13.52 -1.20 16.67
C GLU A 60 -14.08 -2.16 17.74
N GLU A 61 -13.57 -2.12 18.97
CA GLU A 61 -14.01 -2.94 20.11
C GLU A 61 -15.19 -2.31 20.88
N SER A 62 -15.75 -1.20 20.40
CA SER A 62 -16.81 -0.45 21.07
C SER A 62 -18.21 -1.07 20.85
N ASP A 63 -18.91 -1.43 21.92
CA ASP A 63 -20.31 -1.93 21.93
C ASP A 63 -21.38 -0.96 21.35
N LEU A 64 -20.99 0.23 20.89
CA LEU A 64 -21.89 1.23 20.33
C LEU A 64 -22.39 0.86 18.92
N GLY A 65 -23.63 1.22 18.61
CA GLY A 65 -24.14 1.20 17.23
C GLY A 65 -23.33 2.13 16.31
N TYR A 66 -23.30 1.85 15.00
CA TYR A 66 -22.42 2.53 14.05
C TYR A 66 -22.51 4.07 14.06
N VAL A 67 -23.71 4.61 14.28
CA VAL A 67 -23.97 6.06 14.30
C VAL A 67 -23.51 6.68 15.62
N GLU A 68 -23.71 5.97 16.73
CA GLU A 68 -23.28 6.33 18.07
C GLU A 68 -21.75 6.27 18.17
N ALA A 69 -21.12 5.21 17.65
CA ALA A 69 -19.67 5.04 17.55
C ALA A 69 -19.05 6.18 16.74
N TYR A 70 -19.53 6.47 15.53
CA TYR A 70 -19.04 7.61 14.75
C TYR A 70 -19.14 8.93 15.52
N LYS A 71 -20.27 9.22 16.17
CA LYS A 71 -20.46 10.47 16.92
C LYS A 71 -19.56 10.57 18.16
N ALA A 72 -19.26 9.45 18.81
CA ALA A 72 -18.36 9.39 19.97
C ALA A 72 -16.87 9.51 19.58
N PHE A 73 -16.47 8.88 18.47
CA PHE A 73 -15.07 8.77 18.07
C PHE A 73 -14.61 9.87 17.11
N LYS A 74 -15.46 10.39 16.21
CA LYS A 74 -15.10 11.46 15.26
C LYS A 74 -14.34 12.63 15.92
N PRO A 75 -14.76 13.21 17.06
CA PRO A 75 -14.04 14.32 17.68
C PRO A 75 -12.64 13.92 18.18
N LYS A 76 -12.44 12.67 18.61
CA LYS A 76 -11.12 12.14 18.99
C LYS A 76 -10.20 12.08 17.77
N PHE A 77 -10.68 11.55 16.65
CA PHE A 77 -9.92 11.43 15.41
C PHE A 77 -9.61 12.79 14.77
N GLU A 78 -10.53 13.75 14.83
CA GLU A 78 -10.28 15.12 14.36
C GLU A 78 -9.23 15.84 15.23
N GLN A 79 -9.30 15.69 16.55
CA GLN A 79 -8.28 16.22 17.47
C GLN A 79 -6.92 15.55 17.23
N PHE A 80 -6.88 14.22 17.11
CA PHE A 80 -5.64 13.48 16.81
C PHE A 80 -5.01 13.93 15.48
N ALA A 81 -5.81 14.08 14.41
CA ALA A 81 -5.33 14.58 13.13
C ALA A 81 -4.77 16.02 13.24
N ALA A 82 -5.36 16.87 14.09
CA ALA A 82 -4.88 18.23 14.33
C ALA A 82 -3.57 18.27 15.13
N ASP A 83 -3.41 17.41 16.13
CA ASP A 83 -2.22 17.34 16.99
C ASP A 83 -1.02 16.68 16.29
N HIS A 84 -1.26 15.72 15.40
CA HIS A 84 -0.21 14.97 14.69
C HIS A 84 0.03 15.45 13.24
N ARG A 85 -0.25 16.73 12.94
CA ARG A 85 -0.13 17.33 11.60
C ARG A 85 1.23 17.09 10.93
N GLY A 86 1.19 16.65 9.67
CA GLY A 86 2.35 16.37 8.83
C GLY A 86 2.92 14.94 8.97
N THR A 87 2.25 14.05 9.72
CA THR A 87 2.71 12.67 9.96
C THR A 87 1.85 11.61 9.25
N GLU A 88 2.38 10.40 9.12
CA GLU A 88 1.60 9.23 8.69
C GLU A 88 0.53 8.80 9.73
N ALA A 89 0.65 9.24 10.99
CA ALA A 89 -0.36 9.00 12.01
C ALA A 89 -1.61 9.89 11.79
N GLU A 90 -1.43 11.16 11.40
CA GLU A 90 -2.53 12.02 10.92
C GLU A 90 -3.23 11.38 9.70
N VAL A 91 -2.46 10.80 8.75
CA VAL A 91 -3.03 10.11 7.60
C VAL A 91 -3.93 8.95 8.01
N ARG A 92 -3.55 8.15 9.02
CA ARG A 92 -4.43 7.08 9.53
C ARG A 92 -5.69 7.62 10.19
N ALA A 93 -5.62 8.72 10.93
CA ALA A 93 -6.81 9.34 11.51
C ALA A 93 -7.78 9.86 10.43
N LEU A 94 -7.27 10.45 9.36
CA LEU A 94 -8.07 10.93 8.23
C LEU A 94 -8.65 9.79 7.40
N LEU A 95 -7.88 8.71 7.19
CA LEU A 95 -8.38 7.51 6.53
C LEU A 95 -9.51 6.84 7.31
N TRP A 96 -9.45 6.83 8.65
CA TRP A 96 -10.58 6.41 9.49
C TRP A 96 -11.79 7.35 9.29
N LEU A 97 -11.60 8.68 9.32
CA LEU A 97 -12.69 9.65 9.10
C LEU A 97 -13.36 9.48 7.72
N ILE A 98 -12.58 9.21 6.66
CA ILE A 98 -13.07 8.89 5.31
C ILE A 98 -13.83 7.56 5.31
N GLN A 99 -13.27 6.50 5.88
CA GLN A 99 -13.90 5.18 5.97
C GLN A 99 -15.26 5.27 6.66
N GLN A 100 -15.32 5.97 7.80
CA GLN A 100 -16.51 6.12 8.63
C GLN A 100 -17.52 7.15 8.12
N THR A 101 -17.43 7.59 6.85
CA THR A 101 -18.54 8.25 6.17
C THR A 101 -19.65 7.28 5.73
N TRP A 102 -19.40 5.96 5.73
CA TRP A 102 -20.29 4.97 5.10
C TRP A 102 -21.74 4.95 5.62
N TRP A 103 -21.97 5.27 6.89
CA TRP A 103 -23.31 5.32 7.50
C TRP A 103 -24.12 6.53 7.02
N LEU A 104 -23.48 7.60 6.52
CA LEU A 104 -24.13 8.76 5.85
C LEU A 104 -24.86 8.35 4.56
N ARG A 105 -24.76 7.08 4.13
CA ARG A 105 -25.59 6.52 3.05
C ARG A 105 -27.09 6.67 3.34
N ALA A 106 -27.49 6.69 4.62
CA ALA A 106 -28.87 6.97 5.03
C ALA A 106 -29.26 8.46 4.88
N GLU A 107 -28.28 9.37 4.93
CA GLU A 107 -28.47 10.83 4.77
C GLU A 107 -28.25 11.29 3.31
N GLY A 108 -27.70 10.43 2.45
CA GLY A 108 -27.40 10.70 1.03
C GLY A 108 -26.04 11.35 0.76
N THR A 109 -25.36 11.84 1.80
CA THR A 109 -24.16 12.70 1.71
C THR A 109 -22.82 11.94 1.73
N MET A 110 -22.85 10.61 1.91
CA MET A 110 -21.66 9.71 2.03
C MET A 110 -20.52 10.06 1.07
N SER A 111 -20.79 10.09 -0.24
CA SER A 111 -19.77 10.32 -1.27
C SER A 111 -19.30 11.77 -1.38
N GLU A 112 -20.07 12.73 -0.87
CA GLU A 112 -19.65 14.14 -0.82
C GLU A 112 -18.71 14.36 0.36
N ALA A 113 -19.09 13.87 1.54
CA ALA A 113 -18.26 13.91 2.75
C ALA A 113 -16.95 13.14 2.59
N ALA A 114 -17.00 11.94 1.98
CA ALA A 114 -15.81 11.13 1.72
C ALA A 114 -14.82 11.83 0.78
N MET A 115 -15.33 12.45 -0.29
CA MET A 115 -14.48 13.11 -1.28
C MET A 115 -13.85 14.38 -0.71
N ALA A 116 -14.61 15.21 0.02
CA ALA A 116 -14.07 16.42 0.65
C ALA A 116 -12.93 16.11 1.65
N LEU A 117 -13.09 15.07 2.48
CA LEU A 117 -12.02 14.59 3.37
C LEU A 117 -10.83 14.00 2.59
N THR A 118 -11.08 13.38 1.44
CA THR A 118 -10.03 12.82 0.57
C THR A 118 -9.24 13.90 -0.17
N GLU A 119 -9.88 14.99 -0.59
CA GLU A 119 -9.22 16.14 -1.22
C GLU A 119 -8.29 16.84 -0.24
N ASP A 120 -8.75 17.14 0.98
CA ASP A 120 -7.94 17.71 2.06
C ASP A 120 -6.79 16.76 2.50
N LEU A 121 -7.04 15.43 2.54
CA LEU A 121 -5.97 14.44 2.75
C LEU A 121 -4.93 14.47 1.62
N LEU A 122 -5.35 14.54 0.35
CA LEU A 122 -4.43 14.52 -0.79
C LEU A 122 -3.69 15.85 -1.00
N GLU A 123 -4.25 16.99 -0.61
CA GLU A 123 -3.53 18.27 -0.58
C GLU A 123 -2.38 18.23 0.45
N ARG A 124 -2.67 17.73 1.66
CA ARG A 124 -1.70 17.68 2.76
C ARG A 124 -0.70 16.52 2.64
N HIS A 125 -1.11 15.36 2.11
CA HIS A 125 -0.33 14.12 2.08
C HIS A 125 -0.25 13.42 0.71
N PRO A 126 0.08 14.12 -0.40
CA PRO A 126 0.03 13.56 -1.77
C PRO A 126 1.01 12.41 -2.04
N LYS A 127 1.88 12.07 -1.08
CA LYS A 127 2.93 11.04 -1.18
C LYS A 127 2.93 10.06 -0.01
N SER A 128 1.87 10.02 0.80
CA SER A 128 1.77 9.05 1.90
C SER A 128 1.85 7.60 1.40
N LYS A 129 2.49 6.73 2.20
CA LYS A 129 2.57 5.28 1.97
C LYS A 129 1.26 4.53 2.25
N GLN A 130 0.18 5.24 2.56
CA GLN A 130 -1.06 4.67 3.13
C GLN A 130 -2.33 4.96 2.31
N LEU A 131 -2.19 5.70 1.20
CA LEU A 131 -3.28 6.08 0.29
C LEU A 131 -3.91 4.89 -0.45
N ASP A 132 -3.29 3.70 -0.39
CA ASP A 132 -3.85 2.44 -0.86
C ASP A 132 -5.18 2.08 -0.19
N LEU A 133 -5.41 2.48 1.08
CA LEU A 133 -6.71 2.25 1.73
C LEU A 133 -7.87 3.03 1.08
N LEU A 134 -7.62 4.12 0.36
CA LEU A 134 -8.69 4.80 -0.41
C LEU A 134 -9.28 3.88 -1.49
N VAL A 135 -8.52 2.88 -1.94
CA VAL A 135 -8.99 1.83 -2.85
C VAL A 135 -9.72 0.72 -2.11
N GLU A 136 -9.35 0.39 -0.88
CA GLU A 136 -10.13 -0.56 -0.07
C GLU A 136 -11.49 0.04 0.32
N PHE A 137 -11.51 1.33 0.70
CA PHE A 137 -12.70 2.10 1.02
C PHE A 137 -13.53 2.53 -0.21
N GLN A 138 -13.32 1.92 -1.37
CA GLN A 138 -13.98 2.25 -2.65
C GLN A 138 -15.52 2.33 -2.59
N TYR A 139 -16.14 1.75 -1.57
CA TYR A 139 -17.59 1.73 -1.34
C TYR A 139 -18.19 3.04 -0.78
N VAL A 140 -17.37 4.01 -0.35
CA VAL A 140 -17.85 5.35 0.04
C VAL A 140 -17.92 6.34 -1.13
N PHE A 141 -17.27 6.04 -2.26
CA PHE A 141 -17.16 6.93 -3.43
C PHE A 141 -18.07 6.51 -4.59
N THR A 142 -18.47 7.46 -5.45
CA THR A 142 -19.16 7.15 -6.74
C THR A 142 -18.21 6.50 -7.76
N LYS A 143 -18.74 5.98 -8.88
CA LYS A 143 -17.89 5.37 -9.93
C LYS A 143 -16.96 6.41 -10.57
N GLU A 144 -17.46 7.62 -10.73
CA GLU A 144 -16.80 8.77 -11.35
C GLU A 144 -15.68 9.29 -10.44
N GLN A 145 -15.97 9.45 -9.14
CA GLN A 145 -14.98 9.77 -8.11
C GLN A 145 -13.85 8.73 -8.07
N ARG A 146 -14.18 7.43 -8.04
CA ARG A 146 -13.17 6.35 -8.07
C ARG A 146 -12.26 6.42 -9.29
N ALA A 147 -12.82 6.67 -10.48
CA ALA A 147 -12.03 6.75 -11.70
C ALA A 147 -11.01 7.90 -11.65
N ALA A 148 -11.44 9.09 -11.18
CA ALA A 148 -10.56 10.24 -11.02
C ALA A 148 -9.50 10.02 -9.91
N LEU A 149 -9.94 9.55 -8.75
CA LEU A 149 -9.10 9.31 -7.56
C LEU A 149 -8.03 8.24 -7.80
N PHE A 150 -8.40 7.09 -8.36
CA PHE A 150 -7.42 6.04 -8.61
C PHE A 150 -6.49 6.41 -9.78
N GLY A 151 -6.97 7.22 -10.75
CA GLY A 151 -6.14 7.81 -11.78
C GLY A 151 -5.04 8.74 -11.23
N SER A 152 -5.37 9.60 -10.25
CA SER A 152 -4.36 10.46 -9.61
C SER A 152 -3.39 9.68 -8.73
N LEU A 153 -3.87 8.70 -7.94
CA LEU A 153 -3.00 7.81 -7.15
C LEU A 153 -2.01 7.04 -8.03
N LEU A 154 -2.46 6.51 -9.17
CA LEU A 154 -1.61 5.80 -10.13
C LEU A 154 -0.55 6.73 -10.75
N LYS A 155 -0.91 7.98 -11.04
CA LYS A 155 -0.01 8.98 -11.63
C LYS A 155 1.03 9.48 -10.61
N ASP A 156 0.57 10.03 -9.49
CA ASP A 156 1.36 10.94 -8.64
C ASP A 156 2.01 10.28 -7.42
N SER A 157 1.52 9.12 -6.95
CA SER A 157 2.14 8.40 -5.83
C SER A 157 3.56 7.91 -6.19
N PRO A 158 4.53 7.91 -5.24
CA PRO A 158 5.82 7.27 -5.44
C PRO A 158 5.82 5.77 -5.10
N HIS A 159 4.74 5.24 -4.47
CA HIS A 159 4.75 3.92 -3.84
C HIS A 159 4.18 2.83 -4.76
N ALA A 160 4.91 1.73 -4.92
CA ALA A 160 4.53 0.64 -5.81
C ALA A 160 3.22 -0.06 -5.39
N HIS A 161 2.94 -0.20 -4.09
CA HIS A 161 1.70 -0.81 -3.61
C HIS A 161 0.49 0.11 -3.76
N VAL A 162 0.65 1.42 -3.60
CA VAL A 162 -0.42 2.40 -3.90
C VAL A 162 -0.78 2.38 -5.40
N LYS A 163 0.21 2.26 -6.30
CA LYS A 163 -0.06 2.10 -7.75
C LYS A 163 -0.71 0.76 -8.09
N ALA A 164 -0.30 -0.33 -7.43
CA ALA A 164 -0.93 -1.64 -7.58
C ALA A 164 -2.38 -1.63 -7.10
N ALA A 165 -2.65 -1.02 -5.93
CA ALA A 165 -4.00 -0.78 -5.44
C ALA A 165 -4.81 0.02 -6.46
N ALA A 166 -4.30 1.17 -6.93
CA ALA A 166 -4.98 2.02 -7.91
C ALA A 166 -5.34 1.26 -9.20
N HIS A 167 -4.41 0.49 -9.77
CA HIS A 167 -4.71 -0.40 -10.90
C HIS A 167 -5.82 -1.41 -10.56
N PHE A 168 -5.80 -2.05 -9.39
CA PHE A 168 -6.84 -3.00 -8.99
C PHE A 168 -8.23 -2.35 -8.84
N GLY A 169 -8.29 -1.14 -8.27
CA GLY A 169 -9.53 -0.36 -8.15
C GLY A 169 -10.13 0.04 -9.50
N LEU A 170 -9.29 0.43 -10.45
CA LEU A 170 -9.70 0.73 -11.83
C LEU A 170 -10.10 -0.56 -12.58
N ALA A 171 -9.33 -1.65 -12.45
CA ALA A 171 -9.62 -2.93 -13.09
C ALA A 171 -10.99 -3.49 -12.68
N LYS A 172 -11.35 -3.39 -11.39
CA LYS A 172 -12.67 -3.76 -10.85
C LYS A 172 -13.84 -2.89 -11.34
N SER A 173 -13.58 -1.77 -12.02
CA SER A 173 -14.62 -0.85 -12.50
C SER A 173 -15.14 -1.16 -13.91
N GLY A 174 -14.60 -2.22 -14.54
CA GLY A 174 -15.03 -2.78 -15.83
C GLY A 174 -14.87 -4.32 -15.87
N PRO A 175 -15.08 -4.95 -17.03
CA PRO A 175 -14.85 -6.40 -17.18
C PRO A 175 -13.36 -6.74 -17.20
N ALA A 176 -13.03 -7.99 -16.90
CA ALA A 176 -11.64 -8.47 -16.89
C ALA A 176 -11.06 -8.64 -18.31
N LYS A 177 -11.91 -8.87 -19.31
CA LYS A 177 -11.60 -8.88 -20.74
C LYS A 177 -12.65 -8.05 -21.50
N ASN A 178 -12.29 -7.46 -22.64
CA ASN A 178 -13.26 -6.79 -23.52
C ASN A 178 -14.07 -7.81 -24.35
N GLU A 179 -14.96 -7.33 -25.23
CA GLU A 179 -15.83 -8.18 -26.06
C GLU A 179 -15.03 -9.05 -27.05
N ASP A 180 -13.88 -8.56 -27.53
CA ASP A 180 -12.91 -9.30 -28.36
C ASP A 180 -12.03 -10.30 -27.56
N GLY A 181 -12.18 -10.34 -26.23
CA GLY A 181 -11.44 -11.23 -25.33
C GLY A 181 -10.07 -10.73 -24.88
N GLU A 182 -9.66 -9.52 -25.27
CA GLU A 182 -8.40 -8.89 -24.85
C GLU A 182 -8.42 -8.56 -23.36
N PRO A 183 -7.33 -8.81 -22.60
CA PRO A 183 -7.29 -8.59 -21.17
C PRO A 183 -7.26 -7.09 -20.81
N ASN A 184 -8.03 -6.70 -19.80
CA ASN A 184 -8.08 -5.34 -19.24
C ASN A 184 -6.67 -4.85 -18.88
N GLU A 185 -6.28 -3.68 -19.40
CA GLU A 185 -4.91 -3.14 -19.28
C GLU A 185 -4.41 -2.99 -17.84
N HIS A 186 -5.31 -2.77 -16.88
CA HIS A 186 -4.93 -2.66 -15.48
C HIS A 186 -4.67 -4.05 -14.85
N TYR A 187 -5.43 -5.09 -15.20
CA TYR A 187 -5.07 -6.45 -14.81
C TYR A 187 -3.78 -6.91 -15.51
N GLN A 188 -3.52 -6.49 -16.76
CA GLN A 188 -2.22 -6.73 -17.41
C GLN A 188 -1.07 -6.07 -16.64
N ALA A 189 -1.23 -4.80 -16.22
CA ALA A 189 -0.22 -4.08 -15.44
C ALA A 189 0.08 -4.79 -14.10
N LEU A 190 -0.94 -5.37 -13.45
CA LEU A 190 -0.77 -6.15 -12.23
C LEU A 190 -0.03 -7.48 -12.43
N LEU A 191 -0.07 -8.08 -13.62
CA LEU A 191 0.78 -9.23 -13.97
C LEU A 191 2.24 -8.85 -14.29
N GLY A 192 2.52 -7.56 -14.50
CA GLY A 192 3.87 -7.05 -14.78
C GLY A 192 4.61 -6.62 -13.50
N PRO A 193 5.03 -5.34 -13.38
CA PRO A 193 5.90 -4.88 -12.29
C PRO A 193 5.28 -5.02 -10.88
N TYR A 194 3.97 -5.15 -10.77
CA TYR A 194 3.26 -5.27 -9.50
C TYR A 194 2.95 -6.72 -9.09
N ALA A 195 3.35 -7.73 -9.87
CA ALA A 195 2.92 -9.12 -9.68
C ALA A 195 3.24 -9.73 -8.30
N ASN A 196 4.38 -9.32 -7.71
CA ASN A 196 4.84 -9.77 -6.41
C ASN A 196 4.47 -8.82 -5.26
N VAL A 197 3.79 -7.71 -5.54
CA VAL A 197 3.31 -6.79 -4.49
C VAL A 197 2.22 -7.50 -3.70
N LYS A 198 2.43 -7.63 -2.39
CA LYS A 198 1.50 -8.26 -1.46
C LYS A 198 0.20 -7.46 -1.32
N TRP A 199 -0.91 -8.17 -1.23
CA TRP A 199 -2.20 -7.64 -0.80
C TRP A 199 -2.89 -8.69 0.07
N ARG A 200 -3.00 -8.40 1.37
CA ARG A 200 -3.39 -9.39 2.40
C ARG A 200 -2.53 -10.66 2.24
N GLU A 201 -3.10 -11.85 2.34
CA GLU A 201 -2.34 -13.12 2.19
C GLU A 201 -1.85 -13.40 0.74
N SER A 202 -2.33 -12.64 -0.25
CA SER A 202 -2.09 -12.88 -1.68
C SER A 202 -1.13 -11.84 -2.30
N THR A 203 -0.98 -11.86 -3.63
CA THR A 203 -0.33 -10.77 -4.40
C THR A 203 -1.25 -10.26 -5.49
N TYR A 204 -1.04 -9.01 -5.92
CA TYR A 204 -1.81 -8.45 -7.03
C TYR A 204 -1.67 -9.25 -8.34
N GLY A 205 -0.53 -9.90 -8.58
CA GLY A 205 -0.35 -10.80 -9.72
C GLY A 205 -1.21 -12.06 -9.65
N ALA A 206 -1.29 -12.70 -8.48
CA ALA A 206 -2.16 -13.87 -8.28
C ALA A 206 -3.65 -13.50 -8.43
N ILE A 207 -4.04 -12.34 -7.90
CA ILE A 207 -5.40 -11.80 -8.01
C ILE A 207 -5.73 -11.49 -9.47
N ALA A 208 -4.88 -10.75 -10.19
CA ALA A 208 -5.08 -10.41 -11.59
C ALA A 208 -5.13 -11.65 -12.50
N ASN A 209 -4.28 -12.66 -12.24
CA ASN A 209 -4.35 -13.92 -12.96
C ASN A 209 -5.70 -14.62 -12.76
N SER A 210 -6.24 -14.61 -11.54
CA SER A 210 -7.54 -15.24 -11.23
C SER A 210 -8.72 -14.52 -11.92
N TYR A 211 -8.64 -13.19 -12.07
CA TYR A 211 -9.64 -12.43 -12.84
C TYR A 211 -9.52 -12.63 -14.36
N LEU A 212 -8.30 -12.75 -14.90
CA LEU A 212 -8.07 -12.93 -16.34
C LEU A 212 -8.26 -14.37 -16.81
N ASN A 213 -7.98 -15.35 -15.94
CA ASN A 213 -8.03 -16.78 -16.22
C ASN A 213 -8.90 -17.52 -15.19
N PRO A 214 -10.21 -17.19 -15.10
CA PRO A 214 -11.13 -17.89 -14.20
C PRO A 214 -11.33 -19.35 -14.65
N HIS A 215 -11.78 -20.21 -13.72
CA HIS A 215 -12.19 -21.57 -14.08
C HIS A 215 -13.35 -21.55 -15.08
N PRO A 216 -13.34 -22.42 -16.11
CA PRO A 216 -14.43 -22.52 -17.07
C PRO A 216 -15.69 -23.08 -16.39
N ALA A 217 -16.87 -22.72 -16.90
CA ALA A 217 -18.15 -23.06 -16.27
C ALA A 217 -18.36 -24.58 -16.10
N GLU A 218 -17.82 -25.37 -17.03
CA GLU A 218 -17.85 -26.83 -17.01
C GLU A 218 -17.04 -27.42 -15.85
N ALA A 219 -15.97 -26.75 -15.40
CA ALA A 219 -15.18 -27.15 -14.25
C ALA A 219 -15.82 -26.74 -12.91
N LEU A 220 -16.86 -25.90 -12.94
CA LEU A 220 -17.64 -25.46 -11.78
C LEU A 220 -19.07 -26.07 -11.77
N ALA A 221 -19.37 -26.97 -12.72
CA ALA A 221 -20.67 -27.61 -12.85
C ALA A 221 -20.94 -28.67 -11.77
N VAL A 222 -22.21 -28.99 -11.54
CA VAL A 222 -22.62 -30.04 -10.59
C VAL A 222 -22.04 -31.39 -11.03
N GLY A 223 -21.29 -32.04 -10.14
CA GLY A 223 -20.60 -33.30 -10.42
C GLY A 223 -19.17 -33.14 -10.95
N ALA A 224 -18.71 -31.92 -11.24
CA ALA A 224 -17.29 -31.65 -11.46
C ALA A 224 -16.49 -31.83 -10.15
N VAL A 225 -15.19 -32.11 -10.28
CA VAL A 225 -14.28 -32.13 -9.12
C VAL A 225 -13.98 -30.67 -8.75
N ALA A 226 -14.35 -30.26 -7.54
CA ALA A 226 -14.05 -28.93 -7.03
C ALA A 226 -12.54 -28.61 -7.17
N PRO A 227 -12.16 -27.42 -7.68
CA PRO A 227 -10.76 -27.00 -7.80
C PRO A 227 -10.01 -27.14 -6.48
N GLU A 228 -8.70 -27.42 -6.56
CA GLU A 228 -7.85 -27.48 -5.38
C GLU A 228 -7.76 -26.11 -4.70
N ILE A 229 -7.86 -26.09 -3.37
CA ILE A 229 -7.71 -24.89 -2.55
C ILE A 229 -6.59 -25.19 -1.57
N GLU A 230 -5.46 -24.53 -1.74
CA GLU A 230 -4.32 -24.59 -0.81
C GLU A 230 -4.22 -23.27 -0.03
N GLY A 231 -4.00 -23.37 1.28
CA GLY A 231 -3.90 -22.18 2.13
C GLY A 231 -3.63 -22.53 3.59
N THR A 232 -4.02 -21.62 4.48
CA THR A 232 -3.82 -21.73 5.93
C THR A 232 -5.16 -21.67 6.64
N ASN A 233 -5.40 -22.57 7.59
CA ASN A 233 -6.62 -22.59 8.40
C ASN A 233 -6.58 -21.51 9.52
N HIS A 234 -7.69 -21.37 10.25
CA HIS A 234 -7.82 -20.41 11.36
C HIS A 234 -6.88 -20.68 12.56
N GLU A 235 -6.17 -21.81 12.60
CA GLU A 235 -5.16 -22.15 13.61
C GLU A 235 -3.72 -21.88 13.12
N GLY A 236 -3.55 -21.31 11.92
CA GLY A 236 -2.23 -21.09 11.31
C GLY A 236 -1.60 -22.33 10.66
N LYS A 237 -2.35 -23.42 10.47
CA LYS A 237 -1.86 -24.68 9.89
C LYS A 237 -2.16 -24.75 8.39
N PRO A 238 -1.26 -25.32 7.55
CA PRO A 238 -1.56 -25.59 6.15
C PRO A 238 -2.79 -26.49 5.98
N MET A 239 -3.58 -26.24 4.93
CA MET A 239 -4.72 -27.08 4.53
C MET A 239 -4.82 -27.19 3.01
N LYS A 240 -5.30 -28.34 2.51
CA LYS A 240 -5.73 -28.55 1.13
C LYS A 240 -7.18 -29.04 1.09
N LEU A 241 -7.91 -28.76 0.00
CA LEU A 241 -9.25 -29.33 -0.20
C LEU A 241 -9.19 -30.85 -0.45
N SER A 242 -8.08 -31.35 -1.01
CA SER A 242 -7.82 -32.78 -1.14
C SER A 242 -7.63 -33.53 0.20
N ASP A 243 -7.24 -32.85 1.29
CA ASP A 243 -7.08 -33.50 2.60
C ASP A 243 -8.41 -34.04 3.17
N TYR A 244 -9.54 -33.46 2.75
CA TYR A 244 -10.89 -33.80 3.23
C TYR A 244 -11.58 -34.92 2.41
N ARG A 245 -10.89 -35.55 1.45
CA ARG A 245 -11.46 -36.60 0.60
C ARG A 245 -11.97 -37.79 1.45
N GLY A 246 -13.14 -38.31 1.08
CA GLY A 246 -13.87 -39.31 1.86
C GLY A 246 -14.88 -38.72 2.86
N THR A 247 -14.84 -37.40 3.11
CA THR A 247 -15.82 -36.68 3.93
C THR A 247 -16.82 -35.93 3.05
N VAL A 248 -18.08 -35.83 3.48
CA VAL A 248 -19.06 -34.91 2.88
C VAL A 248 -18.83 -33.52 3.48
N ILE A 249 -18.49 -32.55 2.64
CA ILE A 249 -18.13 -31.19 3.04
C ILE A 249 -18.99 -30.14 2.33
N MET A 250 -19.13 -28.98 2.96
CA MET A 250 -19.66 -27.76 2.37
C MET A 250 -18.56 -26.70 2.41
N LEU A 251 -18.37 -25.96 1.32
CA LEU A 251 -17.48 -24.81 1.29
C LEU A 251 -18.31 -23.54 1.42
N ASP A 252 -17.96 -22.73 2.41
CA ASP A 252 -18.57 -21.42 2.67
C ASP A 252 -17.50 -20.34 2.58
N PHE A 253 -17.83 -19.25 1.88
CA PHE A 253 -16.89 -18.16 1.55
C PHE A 253 -17.34 -16.88 2.25
N TRP A 254 -16.87 -16.71 3.49
CA TRP A 254 -17.30 -15.66 4.41
C TRP A 254 -16.12 -14.83 4.96
N GLY A 255 -16.42 -13.82 5.76
CA GLY A 255 -15.45 -13.01 6.51
C GLY A 255 -16.12 -12.10 7.53
N ASN A 256 -15.32 -11.43 8.36
CA ASN A 256 -15.74 -10.43 9.36
C ASN A 256 -15.63 -9.00 8.81
N TRP A 257 -16.29 -8.76 7.68
CA TRP A 257 -16.15 -7.57 6.82
C TRP A 257 -16.73 -6.27 7.39
#